data_AF-A0A3D4HU39-F1
#
_entry.id   AF-A0A3D4HU39-F1
#
_cell.length_a   1.000
_cell.length_b   1.000
_cell.length_c   1.000
_cell.angle_alpha   90.00
_cell.angle_beta   90.00
_cell.angle_gamma   90.00
#
_symmetry.space_group_name_H-M   'P 1'
#
loop_
_entity.id
_entity.type
_entity.pdbx_description
1 polymer ?
#
loop_
_entity_poly.entity_id
_entity_poly.type
_entity_poly.pdbx_seq_one_letter_code
_entity_poly.pdbx_strand_id
1 'polypeptide(L)' 'ITPTTIQKKVRDLISISKRVEAKPEDMEKDLESMSHKELEELVKKITKQMHTAAAELNFEMAAELRDKMMEIKKHLLATE' A
#
# COMPACT_ATOMS: atom_id res chain seq x y z
N ILE A 1 38.89 -3.78 -44.99
CA ILE A 1 38.64 -2.53 -44.23
C ILE A 1 38.57 -2.93 -42.78
N THR A 2 39.56 -2.50 -41.99
CA THR A 2 39.83 -2.97 -40.63
C THR A 2 38.87 -2.36 -39.60
N PRO A 3 38.49 -3.10 -38.54
CA PRO A 3 37.57 -2.62 -37.53
C PRO A 3 38.28 -1.74 -36.51
N THR A 4 37.65 -0.62 -36.14
CA THR A 4 38.06 0.17 -34.99
C THR A 4 36.83 0.84 -34.41
N THR A 5 36.43 0.46 -33.20
CA THR A 5 35.47 1.23 -32.42
C THR A 5 35.88 1.20 -30.96
N ILE A 6 36.58 2.25 -30.55
CA ILE A 6 36.61 2.68 -29.15
C ILE A 6 36.33 4.18 -29.18
N GLN A 7 35.14 4.58 -28.74
CA GLN A 7 34.90 5.93 -28.23
C GLN A 7 34.21 5.80 -26.88
N LYS A 8 35.01 5.93 -25.82
CA LYS A 8 34.55 6.11 -24.44
C LYS A 8 33.64 7.34 -24.39
N LYS A 9 32.40 7.17 -23.94
CA LYS A 9 31.71 8.25 -23.20
C LYS A 9 31.68 7.84 -21.74
N VAL A 10 32.71 8.28 -21.04
CA VAL A 10 32.71 8.41 -19.59
C VAL A 10 31.74 9.55 -19.26
N ARG A 11 30.64 9.20 -18.61
CA ARG A 11 29.74 10.01 -17.77
C ARG A 11 28.83 8.94 -17.15
N ASP A 12 29.22 8.34 -16.04
CA ASP A 12 29.19 8.92 -14.68
C ASP A 12 27.86 9.61 -14.41
N LEU A 13 27.21 9.16 -13.33
CA LEU A 13 25.93 9.63 -12.82
C LEU A 13 24.68 9.13 -13.57
N ILE A 14 24.52 7.80 -13.69
CA ILE A 14 23.20 7.26 -13.35
C ILE A 14 23.14 7.34 -11.83
N SER A 15 22.85 8.56 -11.35
CA SER A 15 22.23 8.75 -10.06
C SER A 15 20.99 7.89 -10.07
N ILE A 16 21.10 6.72 -9.46
CA ILE A 16 20.00 6.00 -8.85
C ILE A 16 19.56 6.84 -7.62
N SER A 17 19.31 8.13 -7.87
CA SER A 17 18.45 8.96 -7.08
C SER A 17 17.13 8.25 -7.02
N LYS A 18 16.58 8.19 -5.81
CA LYS A 18 15.32 7.54 -5.49
C LYS A 18 15.44 6.04 -5.22
N ARG A 19 16.38 5.74 -4.32
CA ARG A 19 16.07 4.97 -3.10
C ARG A 19 14.76 5.50 -2.47
N VAL A 20 13.63 5.17 -3.07
CA VAL A 20 12.36 5.09 -2.36
C VAL A 20 12.23 3.61 -2.04
N GLU A 21 13.04 3.21 -1.07
CA GLU A 21 12.58 2.20 -0.13
C GLU A 21 11.34 2.83 0.50
N ALA A 22 10.17 2.48 -0.04
CA ALA A 22 8.90 2.73 0.62
C ALA A 22 9.00 1.99 1.95
N LYS A 23 9.35 2.74 2.99
CA LYS A 23 9.42 2.25 4.35
C LYS A 23 8.01 1.79 4.74
N PRO A 24 7.87 0.72 5.53
CA PRO A 24 6.56 0.36 6.11
C PRO A 24 5.94 1.53 6.90
N GLU A 25 6.77 2.46 7.36
CA GLU A 25 6.40 3.70 8.06
C GLU A 25 5.52 4.67 7.23
N ASP A 26 5.59 4.62 5.89
CA ASP A 26 4.75 5.48 5.03
C ASP A 26 3.30 4.96 4.96
N MET A 27 3.09 3.63 5.04
CA MET A 27 1.74 3.06 5.09
C MET A 27 1.03 3.30 6.44
N GLU A 28 1.79 3.28 7.55
CA GLU A 28 1.24 3.63 8.87
C GLU A 28 0.82 5.11 8.93
N LYS A 29 1.63 6.01 8.36
CA LYS A 29 1.32 7.45 8.30
C LYS A 29 0.17 7.80 7.38
N ASP A 30 -0.05 7.05 6.30
CA ASP A 30 -1.20 7.24 5.40
C ASP A 30 -2.52 6.94 6.13
N LEU A 31 -2.55 5.93 6.99
CA LEU A 31 -3.71 5.61 7.82
C LEU A 31 -3.96 6.63 8.94
N GLU A 32 -2.91 7.21 9.53
CA GLU A 32 -3.01 8.30 10.51
C GLU A 32 -3.31 9.67 9.88
N SER A 33 -3.06 9.86 8.58
CA SER A 33 -3.30 11.12 7.85
C SER A 33 -4.65 11.16 7.14
N MET A 34 -5.31 10.02 6.94
CA MET A 34 -6.67 9.94 6.44
C MET A 34 -7.64 10.55 7.45
N SER A 35 -8.51 11.44 7.01
CA SER A 35 -9.52 12.03 7.89
C SER A 35 -10.43 10.93 8.45
N HIS A 36 -11.00 11.13 9.65
CA HIS A 36 -11.99 10.22 10.25
C HIS A 36 -13.06 9.76 9.23
N LYS A 37 -13.42 10.68 8.33
CA LYS A 37 -14.35 10.45 7.22
C LYS A 37 -13.84 9.44 6.18
N GLU A 38 -12.57 9.50 5.80
CA GLU A 38 -11.96 8.57 4.84
C GLU A 38 -11.78 7.17 5.44
N LEU A 39 -11.42 7.08 6.73
CA LEU A 39 -11.38 5.81 7.46
C LEU A 39 -12.77 5.17 7.54
N GLU A 40 -13.81 5.95 7.82
CA GLU A 40 -15.19 5.47 7.78
C GLU A 40 -15.60 4.97 6.39
N GLU A 41 -15.22 5.67 5.32
CA GLU A 41 -15.46 5.21 3.94
C GLU A 41 -14.71 3.90 3.63
N LEU A 42 -13.47 3.78 4.10
CA LEU A 42 -12.67 2.56 3.96
C LEU A 42 -13.32 1.37 4.69
N VAL A 43 -13.78 1.58 5.92
CA VAL A 43 -14.51 0.57 6.71
C VAL A 43 -15.80 0.15 6.00
N LYS A 44 -16.57 1.09 5.44
CA LYS A 44 -17.77 0.77 4.65
C LYS A 44 -17.43 -0.07 3.43
N LYS A 45 -16.34 0.25 2.74
CA LYS A 45 -15.88 -0.52 1.56
C LYS A 45 -15.48 -1.94 1.94
N ILE A 46 -14.69 -2.12 2.99
CA ILE A 46 -14.28 -3.44 3.49
C ILE A 46 -15.48 -4.25 3.96
N THR A 47 -16.42 -3.62 4.67
CA THR A 47 -17.65 -4.27 5.11
C THR A 47 -18.44 -4.81 3.91
N LYS A 48 -18.58 -4.01 2.85
CA LYS A 48 -19.24 -4.43 1.62
C LYS A 48 -18.52 -5.60 0.94
N GLN A 49 -17.19 -5.53 0.85
CA GLN A 49 -16.37 -6.62 0.29
C GLN A 49 -16.47 -7.91 1.13
N MET A 50 -16.53 -7.81 2.46
CA MET A 50 -16.72 -8.95 3.36
C MET A 50 -18.07 -9.62 3.14
N HIS A 51 -19.14 -8.84 3.00
CA HIS A 51 -20.47 -9.37 2.68
C HIS A 51 -20.50 -10.06 1.31
N THR A 52 -19.85 -9.50 0.30
CA THR A 52 -19.72 -10.15 -1.01
C THR A 52 -18.95 -11.46 -0.90
N ALA A 53 -17.80 -11.47 -0.23
CA ALA A 53 -17.00 -12.69 -0.03
C ALA A 53 -17.77 -13.77 0.73
N ALA A 54 -18.57 -13.39 1.73
CA ALA A 54 -19.46 -14.30 2.45
C ALA A 54 -20.58 -14.86 1.55
N ALA A 55 -21.16 -14.02 0.67
CA ALA A 55 -22.17 -14.45 -0.30
C ALA A 55 -21.60 -15.42 -1.35
N GLU A 56 -20.32 -15.27 -1.70
CA GLU A 56 -19.59 -16.16 -2.61
C GLU A 56 -19.02 -17.41 -1.90
N LEU A 57 -19.35 -17.63 -0.62
CA LEU A 57 -18.85 -18.73 0.22
C LEU A 57 -17.32 -18.74 0.41
N ASN A 58 -16.65 -17.60 0.17
CA ASN A 58 -15.22 -17.40 0.37
C ASN A 58 -14.93 -16.97 1.81
N PHE A 59 -15.02 -17.93 2.73
CA PHE A 59 -14.84 -17.67 4.17
C PHE A 59 -13.41 -17.26 4.56
N GLU A 60 -12.40 -17.71 3.80
CA GLU A 60 -11.00 -17.32 4.00
C GLU A 60 -10.83 -15.82 3.75
N MET A 61 -11.30 -15.35 2.59
CA MET A 61 -11.29 -13.92 2.24
C MET A 61 -12.14 -13.08 3.21
N ALA A 62 -13.29 -13.59 3.64
CA ALA A 62 -14.14 -12.91 4.62
C ALA A 62 -13.46 -12.78 6.00
N ALA A 63 -12.69 -13.78 6.42
CA ALA A 63 -11.91 -13.73 7.65
C ALA A 63 -10.81 -12.66 7.57
N GLU A 64 -10.03 -12.64 6.49
CA GLU A 64 -9.00 -11.61 6.28
C GLU A 64 -9.58 -10.18 6.27
N LEU A 65 -10.74 -9.99 5.64
CA LEU A 65 -11.42 -8.69 5.59
C LEU A 65 -11.93 -8.27 6.98
N ARG A 66 -12.38 -9.23 7.80
CA ARG A 66 -12.77 -8.98 9.19
C ARG A 66 -11.59 -8.52 10.05
N ASP A 67 -10.45 -9.19 9.94
CA ASP A 67 -9.25 -8.84 10.70
C ASP A 67 -8.74 -7.44 10.31
N LYS A 68 -8.69 -7.14 9.00
CA LYS A 68 -8.37 -5.79 8.50
C LYS A 68 -9.35 -4.73 9.01
N MET A 69 -10.65 -5.03 9.06
CA MET A 69 -11.65 -4.10 9.59
C MET A 69 -11.42 -3.81 11.08
N MET A 70 -11.03 -4.81 11.88
CA MET A 70 -10.73 -4.61 13.30
C MET A 70 -9.48 -3.75 13.50
N GLU A 71 -8.45 -3.97 12.69
CA GLU A 71 -7.22 -3.17 12.73
C GLU A 71 -7.53 -1.69 12.46
N ILE A 72 -8.27 -1.39 11.39
CA ILE A 72 -8.67 -0.02 11.05
C ILE A 72 -9.52 0.62 12.15
N LYS A 73 -10.47 -0.13 12.74
CA LYS A 73 -11.26 0.39 13.88
C LYS A 73 -10.40 0.66 15.12
N LYS A 74 -9.38 -0.17 15.36
CA LYS A 74 -8.46 0.00 16.48
C LYS A 74 -7.59 1.24 16.28
N HIS A 75 -7.13 1.49 15.06
CA HIS A 75 -6.43 2.74 14.71
C HIS A 75 -7.35 3.95 14.91
N LEU A 76 -8.60 3.89 14.46
CA LEU A 76 -9.57 4.98 14.62
C LEU A 76 -9.81 5.33 16.10
N LEU A 77 -9.94 4.33 16.98
CA LEU A 77 -10.09 4.51 18.43
C LEU A 77 -8.81 4.99 19.13
N ALA A 78 -7.64 4.79 18.54
CA ALA A 78 -6.36 5.22 19.11
C ALA A 78 -6.01 6.67 18.74
N THR A 79 -6.65 7.23 17.71
CA THR A 79 -6.46 8.62 17.25
C THR A 79 -7.42 9.61 17.95
N GLU A 80 -8.43 9.11 18.69
CA GLU A 80 -9.29 9.91 19.61
C GLU A 80 -8.65 10.07 21.00
#